data_AF-A0A1R2AT91-F1
#
_entry.id   AF-A0A1R2AT91-F1
#
_cell.length_a   1.000
_cell.length_b   1.000
_cell.length_c   1.000
_cell.angle_alpha   90.00
_cell.angle_beta   90.00
_cell.angle_gamma   90.00
#
_symmetry.space_group_name_H-M   'P 1'
#
loop_
_entity.id
_entity.type
_entity.pdbx_description
1 polymer ?
#
loop_
_entity_poly.entity_id
_entity_poly.type
_entity_poly.pdbx_seq_one_letter_code
_entity_poly.pdbx_strand_id
1 'polypeptide(L)'
;MESLKEKSYKIISASAATLDTLARPAVKHSHKLMIEGSSQIESSLNSFLNNMQVSSPERLSWVFKGLKKANSSLQKLTRTRISMSYEDSMGFVQGVENYLTSEQISLENYFKENNLKVHHNWIFSDENRQIIKELNKLIADLTKDIKTIPYHKIWQYCMAYVYIQKHARRSIWKAPILHQSQDMVEGARNLKYYTKYAIAIYGKILVSALIEKSLQDLLLKEDEDIFCSYVGINKILLVYSHMGSRRGIPSHIISIDILRKAVVVTIRGTQSIFDCMTDLKSDYCKYTFFDPKSGEPLSTGLVHSGILQSSWQLSSEIKSIVLSCLSDWNGFSVVLVGHSLGAAVSSMLALIWLSDHDFADVSIVAYAYAPPPLVTRELNVLLEKRVYSCIFGNDIVGRLCYGSVQDLAEMIHFFYRKENEDPSFSASSIATEWLYDINNDPSKLLGLYNEIKNSFKAIKLEPPGQILQVYNKYKHSDHVLFPLCEDDISGSYVDGSFYSEIILDKTCFLDHLPQTYEESILAMPIQAYHHD
;
A
#
# COMPACT_ATOMS: atom_id res chain seq x y z
N MET A 1 54.68 -0.79 19.92
CA MET A 1 54.33 -0.88 18.49
C MET A 1 54.91 -2.11 17.77
N GLU A 2 55.76 -2.94 18.40
CA GLU A 2 56.32 -4.13 17.74
C GLU A 2 55.63 -5.46 18.05
N SER A 3 54.70 -5.56 19.01
CA SER A 3 54.00 -6.83 19.30
C SER A 3 52.63 -7.01 18.62
N LEU A 4 52.28 -6.17 17.64
CA LEU A 4 51.00 -6.24 16.90
C LEU A 4 51.18 -6.57 15.40
N LYS A 5 52.41 -6.83 14.93
CA LYS A 5 52.69 -7.14 13.51
C LYS A 5 52.58 -8.63 13.15
N GLU A 6 52.38 -9.54 14.11
CA GLU A 6 52.42 -11.00 13.84
C GLU A 6 51.07 -11.74 13.85
N LYS A 7 49.94 -11.05 14.04
CA LYS A 7 48.62 -11.70 13.94
C LYS A 7 47.72 -10.94 12.99
N SER A 8 47.50 -11.55 11.82
CA SER A 8 46.67 -11.12 10.70
C SER A 8 45.17 -11.03 11.04
N TYR A 9 44.79 -10.25 12.05
CA TYR A 9 43.39 -9.91 12.29
C TYR A 9 43.02 -8.68 11.46
N LYS A 10 42.16 -8.88 10.46
CA LYS A 10 41.42 -7.77 9.83
C LYS A 10 40.57 -7.11 10.93
N ILE A 11 40.85 -5.85 11.22
CA ILE A 11 39.97 -4.97 12.00
C ILE A 11 38.70 -4.78 11.16
N ILE A 12 37.68 -5.60 11.42
CA ILE A 12 36.32 -5.34 10.98
C ILE A 12 35.76 -4.38 12.01
N SER A 13 35.46 -3.15 11.59
CA SER A 13 34.90 -2.12 12.46
C SER A 13 33.67 -2.67 13.18
N ALA A 14 33.54 -2.38 14.48
CA ALA A 14 32.38 -2.78 15.28
C ALA A 14 31.05 -2.37 14.61
N SER A 15 31.03 -1.27 13.84
CA SER A 15 29.89 -0.84 13.02
C SER A 15 29.43 -1.87 12.00
N ALA A 16 30.34 -2.61 11.33
CA ALA A 16 29.97 -3.61 10.33
C ALA A 16 29.37 -4.88 10.96
N ALA A 17 29.84 -5.28 12.13
CA ALA A 17 29.28 -6.40 12.89
C ALA A 17 27.91 -6.05 13.50
N THR A 18 27.73 -4.82 13.98
CA THR A 18 26.42 -4.33 14.46
C THR A 18 25.42 -4.17 13.32
N LEU A 19 25.86 -3.70 12.13
CA LEU A 19 25.07 -3.70 10.90
C LEU A 19 24.69 -5.12 10.44
N ASP A 20 25.60 -6.10 10.52
CA ASP A 20 25.31 -7.51 10.19
C ASP A 20 24.29 -8.15 11.17
N THR A 21 24.32 -7.72 12.44
CA THR A 21 23.41 -8.20 13.48
C THR A 21 22.03 -7.51 13.43
N LEU A 22 21.96 -6.24 13.03
CA LEU A 22 20.74 -5.41 12.92
C LEU A 22 20.07 -5.45 11.54
N ALA A 23 20.80 -5.72 10.46
CA ALA A 23 20.23 -5.94 9.13
C ALA A 23 19.66 -7.36 9.00
N ARG A 24 20.18 -8.32 9.78
CA ARG A 24 19.70 -9.70 9.80
C ARG A 24 18.20 -9.84 10.05
N PRO A 25 17.54 -9.12 10.97
CA PRO A 25 16.10 -9.19 11.23
C PRO A 25 15.23 -8.58 10.13
N ALA A 26 15.65 -7.47 9.52
CA ALA A 26 14.88 -6.77 8.47
C ALA A 26 15.04 -7.45 7.11
N VAL A 27 16.27 -7.87 6.78
CA VAL A 27 16.51 -8.83 5.70
C VAL A 27 15.80 -10.12 6.03
N LYS A 28 15.88 -10.69 7.25
CA LYS A 28 15.03 -11.82 7.67
C LYS A 28 13.55 -11.54 7.51
N HIS A 29 13.07 -10.29 7.51
CA HIS A 29 11.65 -9.98 7.38
C HIS A 29 11.21 -9.92 5.92
N SER A 30 11.99 -9.32 5.01
CA SER A 30 11.76 -9.43 3.57
C SER A 30 12.07 -10.85 3.04
N HIS A 31 13.04 -11.51 3.64
CA HIS A 31 13.41 -12.92 3.46
C HIS A 31 12.39 -13.85 4.09
N LYS A 32 11.75 -13.47 5.21
CA LYS A 32 10.59 -14.16 5.80
C LYS A 32 9.34 -13.90 4.99
N LEU A 33 9.11 -12.72 4.41
CA LEU A 33 8.00 -12.47 3.48
C LEU A 33 8.18 -13.23 2.16
N MET A 34 9.42 -13.34 1.64
CA MET A 34 9.72 -14.19 0.49
C MET A 34 9.66 -15.68 0.83
N ILE A 35 10.08 -16.10 2.03
CA ILE A 35 9.95 -17.48 2.53
C ILE A 35 8.49 -17.80 2.90
N GLU A 36 7.73 -16.86 3.43
CA GLU A 36 6.32 -16.98 3.81
C GLU A 36 5.46 -17.01 2.56
N GLY A 37 5.74 -16.15 1.57
CA GLY A 37 5.20 -16.23 0.23
C GLY A 37 5.54 -17.55 -0.44
N SER A 38 6.79 -18.02 -0.35
CA SER A 38 7.20 -19.37 -0.78
C SER A 38 6.48 -20.49 -0.02
N SER A 39 6.22 -20.33 1.27
CA SER A 39 5.54 -21.32 2.11
C SER A 39 4.04 -21.30 1.90
N GLN A 40 3.46 -20.14 1.57
CA GLN A 40 2.08 -19.97 1.14
C GLN A 40 1.89 -20.56 -0.26
N ILE A 41 2.87 -20.39 -1.16
CA ILE A 41 2.92 -21.10 -2.44
C ILE A 41 2.94 -22.62 -2.21
N GLU A 42 3.83 -23.11 -1.36
CA GLU A 42 3.95 -24.54 -1.03
C GLU A 42 2.69 -25.09 -0.33
N SER A 43 2.11 -24.34 0.61
CA SER A 43 0.86 -24.65 1.32
C SER A 43 -0.34 -24.67 0.37
N SER A 44 -0.43 -23.70 -0.54
CA SER A 44 -1.51 -23.60 -1.53
C SER A 44 -1.40 -24.71 -2.57
N LEU A 45 -0.18 -25.06 -2.99
CA LEU A 45 0.12 -26.23 -3.83
C LEU A 45 -0.28 -27.54 -3.14
N ASN A 46 0.09 -27.71 -1.87
CA ASN A 46 -0.28 -28.90 -1.10
C ASN A 46 -1.79 -28.99 -0.87
N SER A 47 -2.46 -27.88 -0.57
CA SER A 47 -3.93 -27.82 -0.45
C SER A 47 -4.63 -28.10 -1.78
N PHE A 48 -4.10 -27.61 -2.89
CA PHE A 48 -4.60 -27.85 -4.23
C PHE A 48 -4.47 -29.32 -4.64
N LEU A 49 -3.35 -29.97 -4.30
CA LEU A 49 -3.10 -31.38 -4.57
C LEU A 49 -3.94 -32.31 -3.70
N ASN A 50 -4.14 -31.96 -2.42
CA ASN A 50 -5.04 -32.70 -1.53
C ASN A 50 -6.51 -32.67 -2.02
N ASN A 51 -6.89 -31.65 -2.80
CA ASN A 51 -8.21 -31.55 -3.43
C ASN A 51 -8.30 -32.25 -4.80
N MET A 52 -7.19 -32.74 -5.37
CA MET A 52 -7.22 -33.56 -6.58
C MET A 52 -7.47 -35.03 -6.24
N GLN A 53 -8.59 -35.59 -6.69
CA GLN A 53 -8.88 -37.04 -6.64
C GLN A 53 -8.03 -37.83 -7.67
N VAL A 54 -6.72 -37.59 -7.76
CA VAL A 54 -5.86 -38.28 -8.72
C VAL A 54 -4.85 -39.16 -8.00
N SER A 55 -4.91 -40.45 -8.31
CA SER A 55 -3.98 -41.49 -7.87
C SER A 55 -2.59 -41.29 -8.49
N SER A 56 -1.73 -40.49 -7.85
CA SER A 56 -0.28 -40.75 -7.62
C SER A 56 0.50 -39.44 -7.39
N PRO A 57 1.03 -39.21 -6.16
CA PRO A 57 2.01 -38.15 -5.87
C PRO A 57 3.30 -38.23 -6.71
N GLU A 58 3.60 -39.39 -7.29
CA GLU A 58 4.81 -39.66 -8.07
C GLU A 58 4.86 -38.88 -9.41
N ARG A 59 3.72 -38.62 -10.05
CA ARG A 59 3.65 -37.95 -11.37
C ARG A 59 4.02 -36.47 -11.34
N LEU A 60 3.97 -35.81 -10.18
CA LEU A 60 4.32 -34.40 -9.99
C LEU A 60 5.65 -34.20 -9.24
N SER A 61 6.39 -35.26 -8.93
CA SER A 61 7.61 -35.16 -8.12
C SER A 61 8.74 -34.35 -8.80
N TRP A 62 8.73 -34.25 -10.13
CA TRP A 62 9.67 -33.42 -10.90
C TRP A 62 9.46 -31.93 -10.64
N VAL A 63 8.19 -31.49 -10.54
CA VAL A 63 7.79 -30.12 -10.19
C VAL A 63 8.27 -29.76 -8.80
N PHE A 64 8.10 -30.67 -7.83
CA PHE A 64 8.60 -30.48 -6.46
C PHE A 64 10.13 -30.44 -6.39
N LYS A 65 10.84 -31.25 -7.20
CA LYS A 65 12.30 -31.15 -7.32
C LYS A 65 12.72 -29.81 -7.90
N GLY A 66 11.98 -29.28 -8.88
CA GLY A 66 12.20 -27.96 -9.46
C GLY A 66 11.95 -26.83 -8.47
N LEU A 67 10.81 -26.83 -7.79
CA LEU A 67 10.47 -25.86 -6.74
C LEU A 67 11.44 -25.92 -5.55
N LYS A 68 11.88 -27.11 -5.12
CA LYS A 68 12.94 -27.25 -4.10
C LYS A 68 14.27 -26.70 -4.57
N LYS A 69 14.62 -26.89 -5.85
CA LYS A 69 15.84 -26.33 -6.44
C LYS A 69 15.76 -24.80 -6.51
N ALA A 70 14.63 -24.24 -6.95
CA ALA A 70 14.35 -22.81 -6.94
C ALA A 70 14.39 -22.24 -5.51
N ASN A 71 13.78 -22.90 -4.53
CA ASN A 71 13.87 -22.54 -3.11
C ASN A 71 15.30 -22.62 -2.59
N SER A 72 16.06 -23.68 -2.89
CA SER A 72 17.48 -23.79 -2.52
C SER A 72 18.35 -22.70 -3.17
N SER A 73 17.98 -22.27 -4.37
CA SER A 73 18.61 -21.20 -5.13
C SER A 73 18.26 -19.83 -4.53
N LEU A 74 17.00 -19.58 -4.16
CA LEU A 74 16.55 -18.41 -3.40
C LEU A 74 17.19 -18.36 -2.00
N GLN A 75 17.36 -19.51 -1.35
CA GLN A 75 18.09 -19.68 -0.09
C GLN A 75 19.60 -19.42 -0.24
N LYS A 76 20.18 -19.70 -1.41
CA LYS A 76 21.57 -19.30 -1.74
C LYS A 76 21.66 -17.80 -1.97
N LEU A 77 20.73 -17.20 -2.72
CA LEU A 77 20.60 -15.75 -2.92
C LEU A 77 20.58 -15.00 -1.60
N THR A 78 19.84 -15.53 -0.64
CA THR A 78 19.67 -14.94 0.68
C THR A 78 20.82 -15.26 1.65
N ARG A 79 21.73 -16.17 1.29
CA ARG A 79 23.04 -16.37 1.92
C ARG A 79 24.15 -15.52 1.28
N THR A 80 23.88 -14.88 0.14
CA THR A 80 24.87 -14.10 -0.62
C THR A 80 25.07 -12.69 -0.01
N ARG A 81 26.29 -12.17 -0.21
CA ARG A 81 26.92 -11.12 0.61
C ARG A 81 26.15 -9.79 0.60
N ILE A 82 26.03 -9.18 1.77
CA ILE A 82 25.60 -7.80 2.06
C ILE A 82 26.29 -6.73 1.17
N SER A 83 27.42 -7.07 0.54
CA SER A 83 28.15 -6.24 -0.42
C SER A 83 27.62 -6.25 -1.85
N MET A 84 26.63 -7.09 -2.18
CA MET A 84 26.04 -7.15 -3.52
C MET A 84 25.13 -5.96 -3.79
N SER A 85 24.99 -5.63 -5.07
CA SER A 85 24.07 -4.64 -5.62
C SER A 85 22.88 -5.31 -6.33
N TYR A 86 21.92 -4.51 -6.81
CA TYR A 86 20.81 -5.01 -7.62
C TYR A 86 21.31 -5.64 -8.92
N GLU A 87 22.29 -5.01 -9.58
CA GLU A 87 22.90 -5.52 -10.81
C GLU A 87 23.55 -6.90 -10.62
N ASP A 88 24.24 -7.10 -9.48
CA ASP A 88 24.85 -8.39 -9.14
C ASP A 88 23.81 -9.51 -8.93
N SER A 89 22.58 -9.13 -8.54
CA SER A 89 21.49 -10.06 -8.21
C SER A 89 20.59 -10.36 -9.41
N MET A 90 20.53 -9.46 -10.40
CA MET A 90 19.60 -9.53 -11.53
C MET A 90 19.80 -10.74 -12.42
N GLY A 91 21.05 -11.08 -12.77
CA GLY A 91 21.33 -12.25 -13.61
C GLY A 91 20.83 -13.56 -12.98
N PHE A 92 20.80 -13.62 -11.65
CA PHE A 92 20.25 -14.76 -10.93
C PHE A 92 18.72 -14.73 -10.84
N VAL A 93 18.13 -13.58 -10.50
CA VAL A 93 16.65 -13.41 -10.45
C VAL A 93 16.03 -13.78 -11.79
N GLN A 94 16.63 -13.30 -12.88
CA GLN A 94 16.20 -13.64 -14.24
C GLN A 94 16.39 -15.13 -14.56
N GLY A 95 17.43 -15.77 -14.03
CA GLY A 95 17.61 -17.22 -14.09
C GLY A 95 16.52 -18.00 -13.35
N VAL A 96 16.11 -17.53 -12.16
CA VAL A 96 15.00 -18.13 -11.40
C VAL A 96 13.66 -17.91 -12.10
N GLU A 97 13.41 -16.71 -12.62
CA GLU A 97 12.21 -16.38 -13.39
C GLU A 97 12.06 -17.28 -14.63
N ASN A 98 13.14 -17.41 -15.42
CA ASN A 98 13.16 -18.27 -16.60
C ASN A 98 12.91 -19.74 -16.22
N TYR A 99 13.51 -20.21 -15.12
CA TYR A 99 13.36 -21.58 -14.67
C TYR A 99 11.94 -21.89 -14.17
N LEU A 100 11.39 -21.05 -13.28
CA LEU A 100 10.01 -21.17 -12.79
C LEU A 100 9.01 -21.10 -13.95
N THR A 101 9.28 -20.22 -14.93
CA THR A 101 8.48 -20.13 -16.15
C THR A 101 8.47 -21.44 -16.93
N SER A 102 9.63 -22.08 -17.11
CA SER A 102 9.73 -23.33 -17.87
C SER A 102 9.02 -24.52 -17.21
N GLU A 103 9.20 -24.73 -15.90
CA GLU A 103 8.57 -25.81 -15.13
C GLU A 103 7.05 -25.68 -15.16
N GLN A 104 6.58 -24.45 -15.08
CA GLN A 104 5.17 -24.15 -14.98
C GLN A 104 4.44 -24.24 -16.33
N ILE A 105 5.07 -23.85 -17.45
CA ILE A 105 4.55 -24.13 -18.80
C ILE A 105 4.39 -25.66 -18.99
N SER A 106 5.36 -26.44 -18.51
CA SER A 106 5.28 -27.89 -18.55
C SER A 106 4.11 -28.44 -17.72
N LEU A 107 3.80 -27.80 -16.58
CA LEU A 107 2.68 -28.17 -15.72
C LEU A 107 1.33 -27.85 -16.38
N GLU A 108 1.21 -26.68 -17.00
CA GLU A 108 -0.01 -26.25 -17.70
C GLU A 108 -0.29 -27.11 -18.93
N ASN A 109 0.75 -27.47 -19.69
CA ASN A 109 0.63 -28.43 -20.79
C ASN A 109 0.17 -29.79 -20.29
N TYR A 110 0.72 -30.29 -19.17
CA TYR A 110 0.27 -31.52 -18.55
C TYR A 110 -1.22 -31.48 -18.17
N PHE A 111 -1.69 -30.38 -17.56
CA PHE A 111 -3.11 -30.23 -17.21
C PHE A 111 -4.01 -30.17 -18.44
N LYS A 112 -3.60 -29.46 -19.50
CA LYS A 112 -4.32 -29.40 -20.79
C LYS A 112 -4.43 -30.78 -21.44
N GLU A 113 -3.32 -31.51 -21.51
CA GLU A 113 -3.27 -32.86 -22.09
C GLU A 113 -4.13 -33.88 -21.33
N ASN A 114 -4.28 -33.71 -20.01
CA ASN A 114 -5.05 -34.61 -19.15
C ASN A 114 -6.48 -34.11 -18.86
N ASN A 115 -6.93 -33.04 -19.53
CA ASN A 115 -8.28 -32.46 -19.38
C ASN A 115 -8.63 -32.07 -17.93
N LEU A 116 -7.61 -31.70 -17.14
CA LEU A 116 -7.74 -31.30 -15.74
C LEU A 116 -7.94 -29.79 -15.63
N LYS A 117 -8.96 -29.35 -14.90
CA LYS A 117 -9.22 -27.92 -14.66
C LYS A 117 -8.21 -27.35 -13.68
N VAL A 118 -7.42 -26.37 -14.12
CA VAL A 118 -6.55 -25.55 -13.25
C VAL A 118 -7.40 -24.44 -12.62
N HIS A 119 -7.18 -24.16 -11.34
CA HIS A 119 -7.87 -23.05 -10.66
C HIS A 119 -7.47 -21.72 -11.31
N HIS A 120 -8.44 -20.83 -11.53
CA HIS A 120 -8.23 -19.54 -12.21
C HIS A 120 -7.29 -18.61 -11.42
N ASN A 121 -7.27 -18.72 -10.08
CA ASN A 121 -6.31 -18.02 -9.20
C ASN A 121 -4.99 -18.77 -9.00
N TRP A 122 -4.57 -19.57 -9.97
CA TRP A 122 -3.24 -20.19 -9.94
C TRP A 122 -2.18 -19.09 -9.91
N ILE A 123 -1.38 -19.02 -8.84
CA ILE A 123 -0.37 -17.95 -8.58
C ILE A 123 0.61 -17.72 -9.74
N PHE A 124 0.63 -18.68 -10.64
CA PHE A 124 1.58 -18.77 -11.72
C PHE A 124 0.94 -18.57 -13.09
N SER A 125 -0.39 -18.42 -13.22
CA SER A 125 -1.10 -18.28 -14.51
C SER A 125 -0.41 -17.35 -15.52
N ASP A 126 -0.70 -17.51 -16.82
CA ASP A 126 -0.17 -16.61 -17.86
C ASP A 126 -0.39 -15.12 -17.54
N GLU A 127 -1.50 -14.80 -16.87
CA GLU A 127 -1.80 -13.46 -16.35
C GLU A 127 -0.82 -13.03 -15.25
N ASN A 128 -0.58 -13.88 -14.24
CA ASN A 128 0.37 -13.61 -13.16
C ASN A 128 1.83 -13.53 -13.66
N ARG A 129 2.19 -14.30 -14.70
CA ARG A 129 3.51 -14.20 -15.36
C ARG A 129 3.74 -12.80 -15.95
N GLN A 130 2.72 -12.26 -16.61
CA GLN A 130 2.80 -10.93 -17.21
C GLN A 130 2.93 -9.84 -16.13
N ILE A 131 2.24 -10.00 -14.99
CA ILE A 131 2.34 -9.11 -13.82
C ILE A 131 3.77 -9.13 -13.24
N ILE A 132 4.36 -10.31 -13.03
CA ILE A 132 5.73 -10.43 -12.51
C ILE A 132 6.74 -9.75 -13.44
N LYS A 133 6.59 -9.91 -14.76
CA LYS A 133 7.45 -9.24 -15.75
C LYS A 133 7.31 -7.72 -15.73
N GLU A 134 6.07 -7.22 -15.63
CA GLU A 134 5.77 -5.80 -15.50
C GLU A 134 6.39 -5.23 -14.21
N LEU A 135 6.28 -5.94 -13.08
CA LEU A 135 6.92 -5.57 -11.82
C LEU A 135 8.46 -5.56 -11.92
N ASN A 136 9.08 -6.62 -12.47
CA ASN A 136 10.53 -6.67 -12.62
C ASN A 136 11.05 -5.50 -13.46
N LYS A 137 10.33 -5.14 -14.53
CA LYS A 137 10.65 -3.97 -15.34
C LYS A 137 10.49 -2.67 -14.54
N LEU A 138 9.39 -2.51 -13.81
CA LEU A 138 9.15 -1.33 -12.97
C LEU A 138 10.23 -1.17 -11.90
N ILE A 139 10.59 -2.25 -11.20
CA ILE A 139 11.67 -2.23 -10.20
C ILE A 139 12.99 -1.88 -10.89
N ALA A 140 13.30 -2.46 -12.04
CA ALA A 140 14.52 -2.14 -12.77
C ALA A 140 14.58 -0.67 -13.21
N ASP A 141 13.44 -0.10 -13.63
CA ASP A 141 13.33 1.30 -14.03
C ASP A 141 13.47 2.24 -12.82
N LEU A 142 12.79 1.94 -11.71
CA LEU A 142 12.86 2.69 -10.46
C LEU A 142 14.24 2.62 -9.77
N THR A 143 14.93 1.49 -9.94
CA THR A 143 16.24 1.25 -9.32
C THR A 143 17.39 1.50 -10.29
N LYS A 144 17.13 1.93 -11.52
CA LYS A 144 18.11 2.06 -12.61
C LYS A 144 19.35 2.83 -12.19
N ASP A 145 19.14 3.90 -11.45
CA ASP A 145 20.23 4.77 -11.04
C ASP A 145 20.96 4.17 -9.82
N ILE A 146 20.26 3.54 -8.87
CA ILE A 146 20.84 2.97 -7.64
C ILE A 146 21.33 1.52 -7.80
N LYS A 147 21.18 0.92 -8.99
CA LYS A 147 21.36 -0.53 -9.20
C LYS A 147 22.76 -1.05 -8.90
N THR A 148 23.77 -0.19 -8.97
CA THR A 148 25.18 -0.50 -8.70
C THR A 148 25.57 -0.27 -7.24
N ILE A 149 24.71 0.39 -6.45
CA ILE A 149 24.96 0.69 -5.05
C ILE A 149 24.77 -0.61 -4.24
N PRO A 150 25.74 -1.00 -3.40
CA PRO A 150 25.60 -2.16 -2.54
C PRO A 150 24.40 -2.04 -1.56
N TYR A 151 23.68 -3.13 -1.33
CA TYR A 151 22.49 -3.13 -0.45
C TYR A 151 22.75 -2.60 0.96
N HIS A 152 23.93 -2.85 1.52
CA HIS A 152 24.29 -2.31 2.84
C HIS A 152 24.45 -0.80 2.87
N LYS A 153 24.92 -0.20 1.77
CA LYS A 153 24.99 1.26 1.64
C LYS A 153 23.59 1.84 1.56
N ILE A 154 22.72 1.25 0.75
CA ILE A 154 21.30 1.64 0.67
C ILE A 154 20.65 1.61 2.07
N TRP A 155 20.87 0.52 2.82
CA TRP A 155 20.35 0.41 4.19
C TRP A 155 20.92 1.48 5.13
N GLN A 156 22.23 1.73 5.09
CA GLN A 156 22.87 2.79 5.87
C GLN A 156 22.27 4.16 5.57
N TYR A 157 22.01 4.46 4.30
CA TYR A 157 21.42 5.73 3.86
C TYR A 157 19.98 5.87 4.34
N CYS A 158 19.15 4.82 4.21
CA CYS A 158 17.80 4.81 4.75
C CYS A 158 17.79 5.01 6.27
N MET A 159 18.68 4.33 7.01
CA MET A 159 18.78 4.49 8.46
C MET A 159 19.21 5.89 8.86
N ALA A 160 20.23 6.47 8.20
CA ALA A 160 20.63 7.85 8.43
C ALA A 160 19.45 8.81 8.17
N TYR A 161 18.72 8.59 7.08
CA TYR A 161 17.57 9.40 6.70
C TYR A 161 16.42 9.30 7.70
N VAL A 162 16.16 8.14 8.31
CA VAL A 162 15.17 7.99 9.40
C VAL A 162 15.46 8.98 10.54
N TYR A 163 16.73 9.08 10.96
CA TYR A 163 17.12 10.01 12.02
C TYR A 163 17.02 11.46 11.58
N ILE A 164 17.55 11.81 10.41
CA ILE A 164 17.47 13.15 9.82
C ILE A 164 16.01 13.61 9.72
N GLN A 165 15.15 12.76 9.13
CA GLN A 165 13.73 13.04 8.96
C GLN A 165 13.03 13.18 10.31
N LYS A 166 13.27 12.28 11.29
CA LYS A 166 12.68 12.40 12.63
C LYS A 166 13.00 13.74 13.31
N HIS A 167 14.22 14.25 13.15
CA HIS A 167 14.60 15.57 13.68
C HIS A 167 13.96 16.72 12.92
N ALA A 168 13.93 16.64 11.59
CA ALA A 168 13.24 17.62 10.74
C ALA A 168 11.75 17.72 11.10
N ARG A 169 11.07 16.58 11.25
CA ARG A 169 9.65 16.50 11.64
C ARG A 169 9.36 17.19 12.97
N ARG A 170 10.27 17.11 13.94
CA ARG A 170 10.08 17.71 15.27
C ARG A 170 10.44 19.19 15.34
N SER A 171 11.21 19.71 14.38
CA SER A 171 11.85 21.01 14.50
C SER A 171 11.38 22.02 13.45
N ILE A 172 11.22 21.58 12.20
CA ILE A 172 10.99 22.48 11.06
C ILE A 172 9.74 22.16 10.25
N TRP A 173 9.22 20.92 10.30
CA TRP A 173 7.95 20.60 9.66
C TRP A 173 6.79 21.34 10.32
N LYS A 174 5.83 21.74 9.49
CA LYS A 174 4.57 22.31 9.92
C LYS A 174 3.45 21.56 9.22
N ALA A 175 2.50 21.00 9.98
CA ALA A 175 1.32 20.41 9.40
C ALA A 175 0.45 21.53 8.79
N PRO A 176 0.10 21.45 7.50
CA PRO A 176 -0.81 22.40 6.87
C PRO A 176 -2.26 22.07 7.25
N ILE A 177 -2.63 22.39 8.49
CA ILE A 177 -3.95 22.10 9.05
C ILE A 177 -4.99 23.03 8.40
N LEU A 178 -6.07 22.45 7.92
CA LEU A 178 -7.18 23.15 7.30
C LEU A 178 -8.21 23.59 8.35
N HIS A 179 -8.84 24.73 8.11
CA HIS A 179 -9.99 25.15 8.90
C HIS A 179 -11.15 24.18 8.69
N GLN A 180 -11.72 23.67 9.78
CA GLN A 180 -12.83 22.71 9.70
C GLN A 180 -14.11 23.40 9.24
N SER A 181 -14.75 22.82 8.22
CA SER A 181 -16.09 23.19 7.75
C SER A 181 -17.13 22.18 8.21
N GLN A 182 -18.42 22.53 8.13
CA GLN A 182 -19.52 21.65 8.54
C GLN A 182 -19.55 20.34 7.75
N ASP A 183 -19.24 20.39 6.45
CA ASP A 183 -19.13 19.20 5.59
C ASP A 183 -17.99 18.29 6.02
N MET A 184 -16.84 18.82 6.43
CA MET A 184 -15.72 18.04 6.98
C MET A 184 -16.12 17.33 8.28
N VAL A 185 -16.82 18.00 9.20
CA VAL A 185 -17.26 17.37 10.45
C VAL A 185 -18.25 16.24 10.18
N GLU A 186 -19.18 16.43 9.24
CA GLU A 186 -20.10 15.37 8.84
C GLU A 186 -19.39 14.24 8.09
N GLY A 187 -18.40 14.58 7.27
CA GLY A 187 -17.49 13.64 6.62
C GLY A 187 -16.78 12.74 7.64
N ALA A 188 -16.26 13.30 8.73
CA ALA A 188 -15.64 12.54 9.82
C ALA A 188 -16.63 11.60 10.53
N ARG A 189 -17.88 12.03 10.75
CA ARG A 189 -18.94 11.15 11.30
C ARG A 189 -19.27 10.00 10.38
N ASN A 190 -19.32 10.26 9.08
CA ASN A 190 -19.64 9.24 8.10
C ASN A 190 -18.47 8.31 7.83
N LEU A 191 -17.22 8.78 7.90
CA LEU A 191 -16.04 7.92 7.96
C LEU A 191 -16.12 6.96 9.16
N LYS A 192 -16.53 7.44 10.34
CA LYS A 192 -16.72 6.57 11.51
C LYS A 192 -17.81 5.52 11.29
N TYR A 193 -18.87 5.86 10.57
CA TYR A 193 -19.98 4.94 10.26
C TYR A 193 -19.61 3.90 9.19
N TYR A 194 -19.00 4.33 8.08
CA TYR A 194 -18.68 3.46 6.94
C TYR A 194 -17.40 2.64 7.10
N THR A 195 -16.62 2.84 8.16
CA THR A 195 -15.38 2.07 8.40
C THR A 195 -15.63 0.56 8.44
N LYS A 196 -16.77 0.15 9.00
CA LYS A 196 -17.19 -1.27 9.06
C LYS A 196 -17.36 -1.88 7.67
N TYR A 197 -17.89 -1.12 6.70
CA TYR A 197 -18.03 -1.59 5.32
C TYR A 197 -16.65 -1.85 4.71
N ALA A 198 -15.71 -0.90 4.87
CA ALA A 198 -14.35 -1.00 4.33
C ALA A 198 -13.56 -2.21 4.87
N ILE A 199 -13.90 -2.71 6.06
CA ILE A 199 -13.25 -3.86 6.70
C ILE A 199 -13.98 -5.16 6.42
N ALA A 200 -15.31 -5.13 6.46
CA ALA A 200 -16.17 -6.28 6.22
C ALA A 200 -15.89 -6.96 4.87
N ILE A 201 -15.54 -6.18 3.84
CA ILE A 201 -15.25 -6.67 2.49
C ILE A 201 -14.00 -7.56 2.40
N TYR A 202 -13.14 -7.57 3.44
CA TYR A 202 -12.03 -8.52 3.53
C TYR A 202 -12.46 -9.94 3.97
N GLY A 203 -13.73 -10.12 4.36
CA GLY A 203 -14.34 -11.42 4.59
C GLY A 203 -13.68 -12.21 5.71
N LYS A 204 -13.68 -13.55 5.57
CA LYS A 204 -13.17 -14.49 6.58
C LYS A 204 -11.79 -14.15 7.12
N ILE A 205 -10.84 -13.82 6.25
CA ILE A 205 -9.42 -13.72 6.62
C ILE A 205 -9.22 -12.65 7.70
N LEU A 206 -9.77 -11.46 7.48
CA LEU A 206 -9.57 -10.34 8.39
C LEU A 206 -10.60 -10.31 9.51
N VAL A 207 -11.88 -10.51 9.20
CA VAL A 207 -12.95 -10.40 10.18
C VAL A 207 -12.87 -11.52 11.23
N SER A 208 -12.36 -12.72 10.87
CA SER A 208 -12.12 -13.78 11.85
C SER A 208 -11.08 -13.42 12.90
N ALA A 209 -10.02 -12.72 12.50
CA ALA A 209 -8.97 -12.25 13.41
C ALA A 209 -9.49 -11.21 14.40
N LEU A 210 -10.53 -10.45 14.03
CA LEU A 210 -11.13 -9.40 14.87
C LEU A 210 -12.15 -9.90 15.88
N ILE A 211 -12.95 -10.91 15.51
CA ILE A 211 -14.10 -11.35 16.35
C ILE A 211 -13.69 -12.46 17.35
N GLU A 212 -12.42 -12.90 17.38
CA GLU A 212 -11.92 -14.00 18.25
C GLU A 212 -12.80 -15.27 18.20
N LYS A 213 -13.50 -15.53 17.09
CA LYS A 213 -14.33 -16.73 16.91
C LYS A 213 -13.48 -17.90 16.42
N SER A 214 -13.90 -19.12 16.77
CA SER A 214 -13.18 -20.33 16.33
C SER A 214 -13.16 -20.40 14.80
N LEU A 215 -12.00 -20.73 14.22
CA LEU A 215 -11.83 -20.91 12.77
C LEU A 215 -12.85 -21.93 12.20
N GLN A 216 -13.27 -22.90 13.00
CA GLN A 216 -14.25 -23.92 12.62
C GLN A 216 -15.66 -23.34 12.40
N ASP A 217 -16.11 -22.41 13.24
CA ASP A 217 -17.43 -21.77 13.12
C ASP A 217 -17.54 -20.82 11.91
N LEU A 218 -16.40 -20.33 11.42
CA LEU A 218 -16.29 -19.35 10.35
C LEU A 218 -16.02 -19.97 8.97
N LEU A 219 -15.39 -21.15 8.91
CA LEU A 219 -15.19 -21.89 7.67
C LEU A 219 -16.52 -22.20 6.95
N LEU A 220 -17.59 -22.37 7.73
CA LEU A 220 -18.94 -22.71 7.26
C LEU A 220 -19.77 -21.52 6.72
N LYS A 221 -19.36 -20.27 6.94
CA LYS A 221 -20.13 -19.08 6.51
C LYS A 221 -19.68 -18.59 5.14
N GLU A 222 -20.53 -17.93 4.36
CA GLU A 222 -20.08 -17.23 3.15
C GLU A 222 -19.46 -15.87 3.51
N ASP A 223 -18.59 -15.31 2.67
CA ASP A 223 -17.99 -13.98 2.93
C ASP A 223 -19.07 -12.89 3.00
N GLU A 224 -20.15 -13.04 2.23
CA GLU A 224 -21.34 -12.19 2.23
C GLU A 224 -22.07 -12.22 3.58
N ASP A 225 -22.16 -13.39 4.22
CA ASP A 225 -22.80 -13.51 5.54
C ASP A 225 -21.97 -12.81 6.62
N ILE A 226 -20.65 -12.91 6.51
CA ILE A 226 -19.71 -12.22 7.39
C ILE A 226 -19.82 -10.71 7.18
N PHE A 227 -19.88 -10.27 5.92
CA PHE A 227 -20.08 -8.87 5.57
C PHE A 227 -21.35 -8.31 6.22
N CYS A 228 -22.49 -8.97 5.97
CA CYS A 228 -23.78 -8.55 6.51
C CYS A 228 -23.79 -8.53 8.04
N SER A 229 -23.23 -9.56 8.67
CA SER A 229 -23.16 -9.66 10.13
C SER A 229 -22.23 -8.61 10.76
N TYR A 230 -21.14 -8.24 10.10
CA TYR A 230 -20.18 -7.27 10.63
C TYR A 230 -20.70 -5.84 10.53
N VAL A 231 -21.26 -5.51 9.36
CA VAL A 231 -21.85 -4.20 9.09
C VAL A 231 -23.16 -4.01 9.87
N GLY A 232 -23.91 -5.09 10.07
CA GLY A 232 -25.23 -5.05 10.70
C GLY A 232 -26.37 -4.81 9.71
N ILE A 233 -26.22 -5.25 8.46
CA ILE A 233 -27.27 -5.18 7.43
C ILE A 233 -27.91 -6.55 7.21
N ASN A 234 -29.17 -6.56 6.79
CA ASN A 234 -29.86 -7.78 6.40
C ASN A 234 -29.34 -8.25 5.02
N LYS A 235 -29.13 -9.57 4.83
CA LYS A 235 -28.68 -10.16 3.56
C LYS A 235 -29.59 -9.80 2.37
N ILE A 236 -30.88 -9.54 2.59
CA ILE A 236 -31.79 -9.10 1.53
C ILE A 236 -31.42 -7.72 0.94
N LEU A 237 -30.66 -6.91 1.68
CA LEU A 237 -30.17 -5.60 1.24
C LEU A 237 -28.82 -5.69 0.52
N LEU A 238 -28.24 -6.89 0.40
CA LEU A 238 -27.07 -7.14 -0.42
C LEU A 238 -27.54 -7.47 -1.84
N VAL A 239 -27.35 -6.51 -2.75
CA VAL A 239 -27.88 -6.59 -4.14
C VAL A 239 -26.94 -7.38 -5.04
N TYR A 240 -25.64 -7.18 -4.86
CA TYR A 240 -24.62 -7.78 -5.71
C TYR A 240 -23.33 -8.05 -4.92
N SER A 241 -22.66 -9.15 -5.25
CA SER A 241 -21.39 -9.56 -4.65
C SER A 241 -20.45 -10.12 -5.72
N HIS A 242 -19.20 -9.68 -5.67
CA HIS A 242 -18.07 -10.27 -6.39
C HIS A 242 -16.87 -10.40 -5.44
N MET A 243 -16.72 -11.56 -4.79
CA MET A 243 -15.64 -11.81 -3.80
C MET A 243 -14.35 -12.40 -4.40
N GLY A 244 -14.34 -12.69 -5.70
CA GLY A 244 -13.11 -13.02 -6.45
C GLY A 244 -12.31 -11.77 -6.81
N SER A 245 -11.00 -11.91 -7.03
CA SER A 245 -10.20 -10.86 -7.69
C SER A 245 -9.98 -11.28 -9.15
N ARG A 246 -10.30 -10.39 -10.09
CA ARG A 246 -9.92 -10.53 -11.51
C ARG A 246 -9.00 -9.38 -11.87
N ARG A 247 -8.13 -9.55 -12.88
CA ARG A 247 -7.16 -8.50 -13.29
C ARG A 247 -7.87 -7.17 -13.54
N GLY A 248 -7.53 -6.15 -12.74
CA GLY A 248 -8.08 -4.81 -12.84
C GLY A 248 -9.51 -4.61 -12.29
N ILE A 249 -10.16 -5.65 -11.76
CA ILE A 249 -11.47 -5.54 -11.11
C ILE A 249 -11.33 -6.03 -9.66
N PRO A 250 -11.26 -5.12 -8.68
CA PRO A 250 -11.18 -5.51 -7.27
C PRO A 250 -12.49 -6.18 -6.83
N SER A 251 -12.39 -7.02 -5.81
CA SER A 251 -13.58 -7.58 -5.15
C SER A 251 -14.47 -6.47 -4.62
N HIS A 252 -15.78 -6.60 -4.80
CA HIS A 252 -16.72 -5.54 -4.45
C HIS A 252 -18.11 -6.09 -4.11
N ILE A 253 -18.85 -5.34 -3.29
CA ILE A 253 -20.23 -5.60 -2.89
C ILE A 253 -21.06 -4.35 -3.11
N ILE A 254 -22.29 -4.51 -3.60
CA ILE A 254 -23.31 -3.45 -3.66
C ILE A 254 -24.39 -3.80 -2.64
N SER A 255 -24.66 -2.86 -1.74
CA SER A 255 -25.66 -3.01 -0.68
C SER A 255 -26.50 -1.76 -0.51
N ILE A 256 -27.68 -1.90 0.10
CA ILE A 256 -28.59 -0.79 0.39
C ILE A 256 -28.50 -0.42 1.86
N ASP A 257 -28.11 0.83 2.13
CA ASP A 257 -28.20 1.43 3.46
C ASP A 257 -29.49 2.27 3.55
N ILE A 258 -30.51 1.70 4.17
CA ILE A 258 -31.81 2.35 4.34
C ILE A 258 -31.71 3.54 5.31
N LEU A 259 -30.85 3.45 6.34
CA LEU A 259 -30.75 4.48 7.39
C LEU A 259 -30.16 5.76 6.82
N ARG A 260 -29.16 5.63 5.93
CA ARG A 260 -28.52 6.77 5.26
C ARG A 260 -29.10 7.06 3.87
N LYS A 261 -30.10 6.30 3.42
CA LYS A 261 -30.70 6.37 2.08
C LYS A 261 -29.62 6.34 0.99
N ALA A 262 -28.78 5.31 1.01
CA ALA A 262 -27.66 5.18 0.10
C ALA A 262 -27.57 3.80 -0.56
N VAL A 263 -27.22 3.79 -1.85
CA VAL A 263 -26.68 2.63 -2.55
C VAL A 263 -25.17 2.63 -2.27
N VAL A 264 -24.72 1.65 -1.49
CA VAL A 264 -23.33 1.56 -1.01
C VAL A 264 -22.55 0.57 -1.87
N VAL A 265 -21.54 1.04 -2.59
CA VAL A 265 -20.56 0.22 -3.29
C VAL A 265 -19.32 0.12 -2.42
N THR A 266 -19.06 -1.08 -1.90
CA THR A 266 -17.89 -1.37 -1.07
C THR A 266 -16.85 -2.12 -1.87
N ILE A 267 -15.63 -1.62 -1.90
CA ILE A 267 -14.54 -2.10 -2.76
C ILE A 267 -13.38 -2.55 -1.88
N ARG A 268 -12.95 -3.80 -2.05
CA ARG A 268 -11.84 -4.38 -1.29
C ARG A 268 -10.52 -3.76 -1.75
N GLY A 269 -9.65 -3.47 -0.79
CA GLY A 269 -8.23 -3.25 -1.08
C GLY A 269 -7.50 -4.55 -1.38
N THR A 270 -6.20 -4.44 -1.59
CA THR A 270 -5.37 -5.59 -1.90
C THR A 270 -5.13 -6.46 -0.66
N GLN A 271 -5.02 -7.79 -0.84
CA GLN A 271 -4.72 -8.72 0.27
C GLN A 271 -3.22 -8.80 0.59
N SER A 272 -2.36 -8.18 -0.23
CA SER A 272 -0.92 -8.07 0.00
C SER A 272 -0.41 -6.68 -0.40
N ILE A 273 0.55 -6.15 0.37
CA ILE A 273 1.28 -4.91 0.03
C ILE A 273 2.09 -5.08 -1.25
N PHE A 274 2.55 -6.30 -1.57
CA PHE A 274 3.22 -6.60 -2.84
C PHE A 274 2.25 -6.58 -4.01
N ASP A 275 1.01 -7.04 -3.79
CA ASP A 275 -0.05 -6.96 -4.80
C ASP A 275 -0.45 -5.48 -5.04
N CYS A 276 -0.39 -4.62 -4.02
CA CYS A 276 -0.57 -3.17 -4.14
C CYS A 276 0.52 -2.54 -5.02
N MET A 277 1.79 -2.96 -4.88
CA MET A 277 2.88 -2.48 -5.72
C MET A 277 2.87 -3.05 -7.15
N THR A 278 2.28 -4.23 -7.39
CA THR A 278 2.17 -4.86 -8.73
C THR A 278 0.95 -4.42 -9.53
N ASP A 279 -0.21 -4.23 -8.89
CA ASP A 279 -1.48 -3.90 -9.58
C ASP A 279 -1.54 -2.42 -10.00
N LEU A 280 -0.70 -1.60 -9.37
CA LEU A 280 -0.48 -0.22 -9.72
C LEU A 280 0.56 -0.15 -10.85
N LYS A 281 0.11 -0.11 -12.10
CA LYS A 281 0.85 0.63 -13.15
C LYS A 281 1.11 2.01 -12.58
N SER A 282 2.30 2.23 -12.02
CA SER A 282 2.60 3.38 -11.18
C SER A 282 2.82 4.64 -12.00
N ASP A 283 2.82 4.54 -13.32
CA ASP A 283 2.97 5.70 -14.19
C ASP A 283 1.74 6.63 -14.09
N TYR A 284 1.99 7.89 -14.37
CA TYR A 284 0.97 8.92 -14.38
C TYR A 284 0.40 9.05 -15.78
N CYS A 285 -0.92 9.16 -15.89
CA CYS A 285 -1.55 9.57 -17.15
C CYS A 285 -2.21 10.92 -16.99
N LYS A 286 -2.09 11.76 -18.02
CA LYS A 286 -2.84 13.02 -18.10
C LYS A 286 -4.28 12.70 -18.49
N TYR A 287 -5.24 13.17 -17.70
CA TYR A 287 -6.66 12.93 -17.93
C TYR A 287 -7.48 14.20 -17.70
N THR A 288 -8.54 14.37 -18.48
CA THR A 288 -9.48 15.49 -18.41
C THR A 288 -10.84 14.96 -18.01
N PHE A 289 -11.41 15.54 -16.95
CA PHE A 289 -12.80 15.29 -16.56
C PHE A 289 -13.68 16.37 -17.16
N PHE A 290 -14.89 16.00 -17.57
CA PHE A 290 -15.83 16.86 -18.28
C PHE A 290 -17.12 17.02 -17.49
N ASP A 291 -17.78 18.16 -17.67
CA ASP A 291 -19.09 18.41 -17.11
C ASP A 291 -20.12 17.55 -17.88
N PRO A 292 -20.91 16.70 -17.21
CA PRO A 292 -21.76 15.74 -17.89
C PRO A 292 -22.94 16.37 -18.65
N LYS A 293 -23.29 17.63 -18.37
CA LYS A 293 -24.44 18.32 -18.97
C LYS A 293 -24.02 19.21 -20.14
N SER A 294 -22.94 19.95 -19.98
CA SER A 294 -22.42 20.90 -20.97
C SER A 294 -21.37 20.29 -21.90
N GLY A 295 -20.68 19.23 -21.47
CA GLY A 295 -19.56 18.63 -22.20
C GLY A 295 -18.25 19.44 -22.10
N GLU A 296 -18.24 20.53 -21.34
CA GLU A 296 -17.05 21.37 -21.17
C GLU A 296 -16.03 20.73 -20.21
N PRO A 297 -14.71 20.93 -20.41
CA PRO A 297 -13.69 20.44 -19.50
C PRO A 297 -13.84 21.06 -18.10
N LEU A 298 -13.98 20.23 -17.06
CA LEU A 298 -13.95 20.67 -15.66
C LEU A 298 -12.52 20.97 -15.22
N SER A 299 -11.63 19.99 -15.39
CA SER A 299 -10.21 20.13 -15.05
C SER A 299 -9.38 19.04 -15.74
N THR A 300 -8.08 19.31 -15.90
CA THR A 300 -7.11 18.39 -16.47
C THR A 300 -5.91 18.29 -15.55
N GLY A 301 -5.47 17.07 -15.27
CA GLY A 301 -4.28 16.82 -14.45
C GLY A 301 -3.73 15.42 -14.65
N LEU A 302 -2.74 15.08 -13.84
CA LEU A 302 -2.22 13.71 -13.78
C LEU A 302 -3.02 12.87 -12.79
N VAL A 303 -3.24 11.62 -13.17
CA VAL A 303 -3.87 10.58 -12.33
C VAL A 303 -3.04 9.31 -12.34
N HIS A 304 -3.23 8.48 -11.33
CA HIS A 304 -2.63 7.17 -11.27
C HIS A 304 -3.22 6.24 -12.35
N SER A 305 -2.40 5.82 -13.33
CA SER A 305 -2.90 5.12 -14.53
C SER A 305 -3.51 3.75 -14.23
N GLY A 306 -2.90 2.95 -13.36
CA GLY A 306 -3.45 1.65 -12.94
C GLY A 306 -4.82 1.76 -12.26
N ILE A 307 -4.98 2.72 -11.34
CA ILE A 307 -6.25 2.96 -10.63
C ILE A 307 -7.31 3.49 -11.59
N LEU A 308 -6.96 4.39 -12.51
CA LEU A 308 -7.89 4.86 -13.56
C LEU A 308 -8.41 3.69 -14.39
N GLN A 309 -7.51 2.83 -14.89
CA GLN A 309 -7.89 1.66 -15.68
C GLN A 309 -8.82 0.72 -14.89
N SER A 310 -8.45 0.41 -13.64
CA SER A 310 -9.25 -0.46 -12.77
C SER A 310 -10.63 0.12 -12.49
N SER A 311 -10.72 1.43 -12.28
CA SER A 311 -11.98 2.12 -12.00
C SER A 311 -12.91 2.14 -13.22
N TRP A 312 -12.37 2.29 -14.44
CA TRP A 312 -13.15 2.17 -15.67
C TRP A 312 -13.71 0.76 -15.89
N GLN A 313 -12.90 -0.27 -15.64
CA GLN A 313 -13.34 -1.65 -15.74
C GLN A 313 -14.44 -1.95 -14.72
N LEU A 314 -14.25 -1.53 -13.47
CA LEU A 314 -15.25 -1.71 -12.43
C LEU A 314 -16.53 -0.93 -12.73
N SER A 315 -16.43 0.35 -13.14
CA SER A 315 -17.58 1.16 -13.55
C SER A 315 -18.40 0.45 -14.64
N SER A 316 -17.73 -0.10 -15.64
CA SER A 316 -18.40 -0.81 -16.74
C SER A 316 -19.18 -2.05 -16.28
N GLU A 317 -18.73 -2.71 -15.20
CA GLU A 317 -19.41 -3.87 -14.63
C GLU A 317 -20.60 -3.50 -13.74
N ILE A 318 -20.43 -2.47 -12.89
CA ILE A 318 -21.41 -2.18 -11.83
C ILE A 318 -22.39 -1.07 -12.17
N LYS A 319 -22.11 -0.23 -13.19
CA LYS A 319 -22.90 0.97 -13.48
C LYS A 319 -24.39 0.66 -13.68
N SER A 320 -24.73 -0.35 -14.48
CA SER A 320 -26.12 -0.72 -14.74
C SER A 320 -26.85 -1.21 -13.47
N ILE A 321 -26.13 -1.92 -12.59
CA ILE A 321 -26.66 -2.41 -11.32
C ILE A 321 -26.94 -1.25 -10.37
N VAL A 322 -25.99 -0.31 -10.25
CA VAL A 322 -26.14 0.89 -9.42
C VAL A 322 -27.30 1.76 -9.92
N LEU A 323 -27.41 1.99 -11.24
CA LEU A 323 -28.52 2.75 -11.82
C LEU A 323 -29.87 2.06 -11.58
N SER A 324 -29.93 0.73 -11.70
CA SER A 324 -31.13 -0.05 -11.35
C SER A 324 -31.51 0.16 -9.88
N CYS A 325 -30.53 0.10 -8.96
CA CYS A 325 -30.78 0.35 -7.54
C CYS A 325 -31.31 1.77 -7.30
N LEU A 326 -30.76 2.78 -7.97
CA LEU A 326 -31.24 4.17 -7.84
C LEU A 326 -32.66 4.37 -8.38
N SER A 327 -33.04 3.61 -9.42
CA SER A 327 -34.41 3.56 -9.92
C SER A 327 -35.36 2.91 -8.92
N ASP A 328 -34.96 1.79 -8.32
CA ASP A 328 -35.77 1.06 -7.33
C ASP A 328 -35.88 1.82 -6.00
N TRP A 329 -34.82 2.56 -5.63
CA TRP A 329 -34.69 3.33 -4.39
C TRP A 329 -34.61 4.83 -4.68
N ASN A 330 -35.69 5.38 -5.22
CA ASN A 330 -35.73 6.79 -5.63
C ASN A 330 -35.35 7.76 -4.48
N GLY A 331 -34.50 8.73 -4.81
CA GLY A 331 -33.96 9.72 -3.86
C GLY A 331 -32.79 9.23 -3.01
N PHE A 332 -32.25 8.03 -3.27
CA PHE A 332 -31.04 7.55 -2.62
C PHE A 332 -29.79 8.17 -3.25
N SER A 333 -28.77 8.40 -2.43
CA SER A 333 -27.43 8.77 -2.89
C SER A 333 -26.59 7.53 -3.24
N VAL A 334 -25.46 7.74 -3.89
CA VAL A 334 -24.41 6.72 -4.05
C VAL A 334 -23.31 6.98 -3.04
N VAL A 335 -22.96 5.94 -2.27
CA VAL A 335 -21.84 5.96 -1.35
C VAL A 335 -20.79 4.94 -1.80
N LEU A 336 -19.58 5.40 -2.04
CA LEU A 336 -18.43 4.57 -2.41
C LEU A 336 -17.54 4.39 -1.19
N VAL A 337 -17.14 3.16 -0.89
CA VAL A 337 -16.35 2.87 0.31
C VAL A 337 -15.22 1.91 -0.02
N GLY A 338 -14.02 2.19 0.48
CA GLY A 338 -12.93 1.23 0.36
C GLY A 338 -11.72 1.58 1.21
N HIS A 339 -10.85 0.59 1.36
CA HIS A 339 -9.57 0.70 2.04
C HIS A 339 -8.41 0.48 1.04
N SER A 340 -7.29 1.19 1.21
CA SER A 340 -6.08 1.04 0.38
C SER A 340 -6.40 1.19 -1.12
N LEU A 341 -6.08 0.21 -1.98
CA LEU A 341 -6.48 0.20 -3.39
C LEU A 341 -8.00 0.44 -3.59
N GLY A 342 -8.85 -0.18 -2.76
CA GLY A 342 -10.30 -0.01 -2.86
C GLY A 342 -10.75 1.42 -2.56
N ALA A 343 -10.03 2.13 -1.68
CA ALA A 343 -10.26 3.54 -1.38
C ALA A 343 -9.91 4.42 -2.58
N ALA A 344 -8.80 4.11 -3.25
CA ALA A 344 -8.33 4.78 -4.45
C ALA A 344 -9.32 4.59 -5.62
N VAL A 345 -9.76 3.35 -5.86
CA VAL A 345 -10.75 3.01 -6.88
C VAL A 345 -12.10 3.67 -6.57
N SER A 346 -12.54 3.68 -5.31
CA SER A 346 -13.76 4.39 -4.88
C SER A 346 -13.69 5.88 -5.20
N SER A 347 -12.55 6.51 -4.90
CA SER A 347 -12.35 7.94 -5.14
C SER A 347 -12.28 8.28 -6.64
N MET A 348 -11.65 7.41 -7.44
CA MET A 348 -11.59 7.56 -8.89
C MET A 348 -12.95 7.30 -9.55
N LEU A 349 -13.73 6.34 -9.07
CA LEU A 349 -15.12 6.14 -9.50
C LEU A 349 -15.97 7.39 -9.23
N ALA A 350 -15.76 8.08 -8.11
CA ALA A 350 -16.45 9.34 -7.84
C ALA A 350 -16.16 10.40 -8.93
N LEU A 351 -14.91 10.50 -9.41
CA LEU A 351 -14.57 11.38 -10.54
C LEU A 351 -15.16 10.92 -11.86
N ILE A 352 -15.06 9.62 -12.16
CA ILE A 352 -15.58 9.04 -13.41
C ILE A 352 -17.09 9.28 -13.50
N TRP A 353 -17.84 8.99 -12.42
CA TRP A 353 -19.29 9.18 -12.39
C TRP A 353 -19.70 10.64 -12.27
N LEU A 354 -18.86 11.51 -11.69
CA LEU A 354 -19.09 12.97 -11.75
C LEU A 354 -19.10 13.48 -13.21
N SER A 355 -18.31 12.87 -14.09
CA SER A 355 -18.27 13.19 -15.53
C SER A 355 -19.22 12.35 -16.39
N ASP A 356 -20.08 11.54 -15.78
CA ASP A 356 -20.99 10.65 -16.48
C ASP A 356 -22.41 11.20 -16.52
N HIS A 357 -23.01 11.25 -17.71
CA HIS A 357 -24.36 11.78 -17.92
C HIS A 357 -25.42 11.02 -17.10
N ASP A 358 -25.27 9.71 -16.90
CA ASP A 358 -26.25 8.90 -16.18
C ASP A 358 -26.27 9.18 -14.66
N PHE A 359 -25.23 9.84 -14.15
CA PHE A 359 -25.08 10.21 -12.74
C PHE A 359 -25.16 11.73 -12.50
N ALA A 360 -25.49 12.53 -13.52
CA ALA A 360 -25.41 13.99 -13.46
C ALA A 360 -26.27 14.64 -12.35
N ASP A 361 -27.36 13.98 -11.94
CA ASP A 361 -28.27 14.42 -10.87
C ASP A 361 -28.18 13.55 -9.60
N VAL A 362 -27.17 12.68 -9.51
CA VAL A 362 -26.99 11.76 -8.38
C VAL A 362 -25.94 12.31 -7.41
N SER A 363 -26.28 12.36 -6.12
CA SER A 363 -25.30 12.68 -5.08
C SER A 363 -24.34 11.50 -4.89
N ILE A 364 -23.07 11.69 -5.22
CA ILE A 364 -22.01 10.68 -5.06
C ILE A 364 -21.02 11.16 -4.00
N VAL A 365 -20.78 10.31 -2.99
CA VAL A 365 -19.78 10.56 -1.94
C VAL A 365 -18.92 9.31 -1.76
N ALA A 366 -17.61 9.47 -1.58
CA ALA A 366 -16.69 8.39 -1.24
C ALA A 366 -16.07 8.57 0.16
N TYR A 367 -15.95 7.46 0.87
CA TYR A 367 -15.27 7.35 2.15
C TYR A 367 -14.05 6.43 1.98
N ALA A 368 -12.88 7.04 1.96
CA ALA A 368 -11.62 6.41 1.56
C ALA A 368 -10.71 6.22 2.79
N TYR A 369 -10.37 4.98 3.13
CA TYR A 369 -9.43 4.68 4.22
C TYR A 369 -8.08 4.30 3.63
N ALA A 370 -7.00 4.90 4.13
CA ALA A 370 -5.66 4.64 3.64
C ALA A 370 -5.46 4.77 2.11
N PRO A 371 -6.10 5.71 1.40
CA PRO A 371 -5.95 5.78 -0.05
C PRO A 371 -4.50 6.16 -0.42
N PRO A 372 -3.90 5.51 -1.42
CA PRO A 372 -2.67 6.02 -2.00
C PRO A 372 -2.91 7.37 -2.71
N PRO A 373 -1.85 8.17 -2.94
CA PRO A 373 -1.97 9.36 -3.77
C PRO A 373 -2.50 9.03 -5.16
N LEU A 374 -3.54 9.75 -5.59
CA LEU A 374 -4.37 9.37 -6.73
C LEU A 374 -4.34 10.37 -7.87
N VAL A 375 -4.39 11.66 -7.56
CA VAL A 375 -4.53 12.74 -8.53
C VAL A 375 -3.64 13.92 -8.19
N THR A 376 -3.37 14.79 -9.16
CA THR A 376 -2.73 16.09 -8.94
C THR A 376 -3.70 17.11 -8.33
N ARG A 377 -3.15 18.18 -7.74
CA ARG A 377 -3.92 19.22 -7.03
C ARG A 377 -5.08 19.78 -7.86
N GLU A 378 -4.85 20.01 -9.16
CA GLU A 378 -5.81 20.57 -10.09
C GLU A 378 -7.04 19.68 -10.29
N LEU A 379 -6.92 18.38 -10.05
CA LEU A 379 -8.03 17.43 -10.08
C LEU A 379 -8.60 17.18 -8.67
N ASN A 380 -7.78 17.34 -7.63
CA ASN A 380 -8.20 17.11 -6.24
C ASN A 380 -9.31 18.08 -5.81
N VAL A 381 -9.35 19.29 -6.37
CA VAL A 381 -10.44 20.25 -6.15
C VAL A 381 -11.82 19.73 -6.58
N LEU A 382 -11.89 18.83 -7.57
CA LEU A 382 -13.15 18.21 -8.00
C LEU A 382 -13.67 17.18 -6.98
N LEU A 383 -12.78 16.72 -6.09
CA LEU A 383 -13.09 15.75 -5.04
C LEU A 383 -13.48 16.39 -3.71
N GLU A 384 -13.33 17.71 -3.57
CA GLU A 384 -13.77 18.43 -2.37
C GLU A 384 -15.28 18.22 -2.14
N LYS A 385 -15.65 17.97 -0.88
CA LYS A 385 -17.04 17.68 -0.44
C LYS A 385 -17.64 16.39 -1.01
N ARG A 386 -16.91 15.65 -1.84
CA ARG A 386 -17.32 14.39 -2.45
C ARG A 386 -16.50 13.22 -1.95
N VAL A 387 -15.21 13.42 -1.66
CA VAL A 387 -14.35 12.37 -1.13
C VAL A 387 -13.80 12.82 0.20
N TYR A 388 -14.04 11.98 1.21
CA TYR A 388 -13.47 12.14 2.54
C TYR A 388 -12.50 10.99 2.74
N SER A 389 -11.23 11.35 2.95
CA SER A 389 -10.15 10.40 3.17
C SER A 389 -9.76 10.37 4.63
N CYS A 390 -9.43 9.20 5.15
CA CYS A 390 -8.83 9.02 6.47
C CYS A 390 -7.46 8.38 6.30
N ILE A 391 -6.43 8.97 6.89
CA ILE A 391 -5.08 8.39 6.94
C ILE A 391 -4.62 8.36 8.40
N PHE A 392 -4.21 7.19 8.88
CA PHE A 392 -3.79 6.97 10.25
C PHE A 392 -2.27 6.97 10.39
N GLY A 393 -1.76 7.69 11.38
CA GLY A 393 -0.37 7.65 11.79
C GLY A 393 0.60 7.99 10.67
N ASN A 394 1.63 7.17 10.54
CA ASN A 394 2.66 7.31 9.50
C ASN A 394 2.44 6.31 8.37
N ASP A 395 1.19 5.93 8.07
CA ASP A 395 0.85 5.01 6.98
C ASP A 395 1.58 5.39 5.69
N ILE A 396 2.42 4.47 5.21
CA ILE A 396 3.25 4.66 4.03
C ILE A 396 2.42 4.76 2.75
N VAL A 397 1.27 4.09 2.68
CA VAL A 397 0.47 4.00 1.45
C VAL A 397 -0.05 5.36 1.06
N GLY A 398 -0.51 6.17 2.02
CA GLY A 398 -0.93 7.55 1.79
C GLY A 398 0.17 8.48 1.25
N ARG A 399 1.43 8.02 1.23
CA ARG A 399 2.61 8.76 0.75
C ARG A 399 3.27 8.07 -0.45
N LEU A 400 2.76 6.92 -0.90
CA LEU A 400 3.42 6.08 -1.88
C LEU A 400 2.87 6.34 -3.29
N CYS A 401 3.59 7.14 -4.06
CA CYS A 401 3.35 7.32 -5.50
C CYS A 401 4.68 7.24 -6.24
N TYR A 402 4.62 7.09 -7.58
CA TYR A 402 5.83 6.96 -8.40
C TYR A 402 6.85 8.06 -8.13
N GLY A 403 6.40 9.31 -8.04
CA GLY A 403 7.27 10.43 -7.74
C GLY A 403 7.90 10.36 -6.35
N SER A 404 7.21 9.87 -5.33
CA SER A 404 7.81 9.75 -3.99
C SER A 404 8.80 8.60 -3.90
N VAL A 405 8.63 7.55 -4.70
CA VAL A 405 9.65 6.51 -4.89
C VAL A 405 10.88 7.06 -5.62
N GLN A 406 10.70 7.91 -6.64
CA GLN A 406 11.82 8.58 -7.32
C GLN A 406 12.62 9.47 -6.36
N ASP A 407 11.96 10.23 -5.50
CA ASP A 407 12.65 11.04 -4.47
C ASP A 407 13.40 10.16 -3.46
N LEU A 408 12.83 9.01 -3.08
CA LEU A 408 13.52 8.06 -2.21
C LEU A 408 14.79 7.48 -2.88
N ALA A 409 14.73 7.17 -4.17
CA ALA A 409 15.89 6.77 -4.94
C ALA A 409 16.94 7.90 -5.04
N GLU A 410 16.49 9.14 -5.24
CA GLU A 410 17.36 10.32 -5.26
C GLU A 410 18.02 10.57 -3.89
N MET A 411 17.32 10.31 -2.78
CA MET A 411 17.91 10.36 -1.44
C MET A 411 19.07 9.36 -1.31
N ILE A 412 18.90 8.12 -1.76
CA ILE A 412 19.95 7.09 -1.77
C ILE A 412 21.14 7.57 -2.62
N HIS A 413 20.87 8.14 -3.79
CA HIS A 413 21.89 8.72 -4.65
C HIS A 413 22.65 9.87 -4.02
N PHE A 414 21.94 10.77 -3.36
CA PHE A 414 22.51 11.91 -2.69
C PHE A 414 23.59 11.47 -1.69
N PHE A 415 23.26 10.51 -0.80
CA PHE A 415 24.24 9.97 0.14
C PHE A 415 25.41 9.29 -0.56
N TYR A 416 25.14 8.51 -1.61
CA TYR A 416 26.18 7.82 -2.36
C TYR A 416 27.16 8.80 -3.03
N ARG A 417 26.68 9.88 -3.64
CA ARG A 417 27.52 10.93 -4.22
C ARG A 417 28.32 11.64 -3.13
N LYS A 418 27.66 12.04 -2.04
CA LYS A 418 28.28 12.78 -0.94
C LYS A 418 29.42 11.99 -0.26
N GLU A 419 29.24 10.69 -0.01
CA GLU A 419 30.32 9.85 0.54
C GLU A 419 31.50 9.63 -0.44
N ASN A 420 31.25 9.67 -1.76
CA ASN A 420 32.31 9.55 -2.77
C ASN A 420 33.08 10.86 -2.98
N GLU A 421 32.41 12.01 -2.86
CA GLU A 421 32.99 13.33 -3.01
C GLU A 421 33.72 13.80 -1.75
N ASP A 422 33.19 13.47 -0.57
CA ASP A 422 33.77 13.78 0.74
C ASP A 422 33.98 12.49 1.55
N PRO A 423 35.21 11.92 1.54
CA PRO A 423 35.53 10.72 2.32
C PRO A 423 35.41 10.90 3.84
N SER A 424 35.30 12.14 4.35
CA SER A 424 35.05 12.40 5.77
C SER A 424 33.57 12.31 6.13
N PHE A 425 32.68 12.44 5.14
CA PHE A 425 31.26 12.26 5.32
C PHE A 425 30.91 10.77 5.32
N SER A 426 30.09 10.36 6.29
CA SER A 426 29.67 8.97 6.44
C SER A 426 28.26 8.90 6.99
N ALA A 427 27.35 8.34 6.18
CA ALA A 427 25.97 8.12 6.58
C ALA A 427 25.87 7.14 7.76
N SER A 428 26.77 6.16 7.82
CA SER A 428 26.84 5.23 8.95
C SER A 428 27.28 5.93 10.24
N SER A 429 28.12 6.98 10.16
CA SER A 429 28.48 7.81 11.33
C SER A 429 27.26 8.58 11.85
N ILE A 430 26.46 9.18 10.95
CA ILE A 430 25.19 9.83 11.32
C ILE A 430 24.26 8.83 12.03
N ALA A 431 24.03 7.66 11.43
CA ALA A 431 23.19 6.65 12.05
C ALA A 431 23.71 6.20 13.42
N THR A 432 25.04 6.10 13.58
CA THR A 432 25.69 5.67 14.83
C THR A 432 25.62 6.74 15.92
N GLU A 433 25.97 7.99 15.60
CA GLU A 433 25.91 9.13 16.54
C GLU A 433 24.51 9.24 17.16
N TRP A 434 23.47 9.09 16.36
CA TRP A 434 22.08 9.17 16.82
C TRP A 434 21.56 7.90 17.48
N LEU A 435 22.07 6.72 17.12
CA LEU A 435 21.77 5.48 17.84
C LEU A 435 22.31 5.50 19.27
N TYR A 436 23.46 6.13 19.50
CA TYR A 436 24.15 6.15 20.78
C TYR A 436 24.07 7.50 21.52
N ASP A 437 23.31 8.47 20.98
CA ASP A 437 23.12 9.82 21.54
C ASP A 437 24.44 10.58 21.79
N ILE A 438 25.38 10.52 20.83
CA ILE A 438 26.73 11.08 20.95
C ILE A 438 26.82 12.43 20.22
N ASN A 439 27.12 13.51 20.96
CA ASN A 439 27.48 14.84 20.42
C ASN A 439 26.55 15.35 19.30
N ASN A 440 25.25 15.21 19.53
CA ASN A 440 24.21 15.56 18.56
C ASN A 440 24.10 17.08 18.36
N ASP A 441 24.59 17.59 17.22
CA ASP A 441 24.33 18.95 16.75
C ASP A 441 23.09 18.95 15.83
N PRO A 442 21.92 19.42 16.29
CA PRO A 442 20.69 19.39 15.49
C PRO A 442 20.79 20.27 14.23
N SER A 443 21.62 21.32 14.24
CA SER A 443 21.71 22.26 13.12
C SER A 443 22.28 21.60 11.86
N LYS A 444 23.25 20.69 12.04
CA LYS A 444 23.84 19.91 10.95
C LYS A 444 22.84 18.95 10.31
N LEU A 445 22.01 18.28 11.12
CA LEU A 445 20.96 17.40 10.60
C LEU A 445 19.92 18.17 9.78
N LEU A 446 19.50 19.34 10.27
CA LEU A 446 18.53 20.17 9.58
C LEU A 446 19.10 20.73 8.27
N GLY A 447 20.39 21.12 8.26
CA GLY A 447 21.11 21.50 7.04
C GLY A 447 21.12 20.37 6.01
N LEU A 448 21.50 19.16 6.45
CA LEU A 448 21.53 17.98 5.59
C LEU A 448 20.14 17.58 5.08
N TYR A 449 19.11 17.67 5.93
CA TYR A 449 17.73 17.46 5.51
C TYR A 449 17.34 18.41 4.39
N ASN A 450 17.63 19.70 4.53
CA ASN A 450 17.30 20.71 3.52
C ASN A 450 18.07 20.45 2.20
N GLU A 451 19.33 20.03 2.25
CA GLU A 451 20.09 19.63 1.05
C GLU A 451 19.43 18.46 0.32
N ILE A 452 19.04 17.40 1.04
CA ILE A 452 18.33 16.25 0.48
C ILE A 452 16.96 16.69 -0.06
N LYS A 453 16.19 17.44 0.71
CA LYS A 453 14.86 17.91 0.30
C LYS A 453 14.94 18.80 -0.95
N ASN A 454 16.03 19.55 -1.13
CA ASN A 454 16.25 20.36 -2.32
C ASN A 454 16.55 19.51 -3.58
N SER A 455 17.01 18.27 -3.45
CA SER A 455 17.20 17.36 -4.59
C SER A 455 15.91 16.68 -5.04
N PHE A 456 14.85 16.72 -4.23
CA PHE A 456 13.55 16.15 -4.57
C PHE A 456 12.83 17.01 -5.62
N LYS A 457 12.66 16.46 -6.82
CA LYS A 457 12.09 17.18 -7.99
C LYS A 457 10.93 16.44 -8.66
N ALA A 458 10.68 15.18 -8.30
CA ALA A 458 9.67 14.42 -9.00
C ALA A 458 8.24 14.93 -8.69
N ILE A 459 7.35 14.87 -9.67
CA ILE A 459 5.96 15.28 -9.49
C ILE A 459 5.25 14.29 -8.57
N LYS A 460 4.48 14.80 -7.61
CA LYS A 460 3.71 14.00 -6.66
C LYS A 460 2.23 14.08 -6.97
N LEU A 461 1.54 12.96 -6.84
CA LEU A 461 0.11 12.94 -6.69
C LEU A 461 -0.23 13.22 -5.22
N GLU A 462 -1.49 13.55 -4.95
CA GLU A 462 -2.04 13.76 -3.61
C GLU A 462 -3.10 12.70 -3.29
N PRO A 463 -3.26 12.33 -2.02
CA PRO A 463 -4.41 11.55 -1.60
C PRO A 463 -5.72 12.29 -1.94
N PRO A 464 -6.76 11.55 -2.33
CA PRO A 464 -7.97 12.14 -2.87
C PRO A 464 -8.83 12.86 -1.81
N GLY A 465 -9.41 14.00 -2.18
CA GLY A 465 -10.45 14.68 -1.41
C GLY A 465 -9.97 15.38 -0.14
N GLN A 466 -10.87 15.50 0.83
CA GLN A 466 -10.60 16.11 2.13
C GLN A 466 -9.99 15.07 3.08
N ILE A 467 -8.74 15.30 3.48
CA ILE A 467 -7.95 14.28 4.18
C ILE A 467 -7.96 14.54 5.68
N LEU A 468 -8.64 13.67 6.43
CA LEU A 468 -8.58 13.58 7.88
C LEU A 468 -7.33 12.76 8.27
N GLN A 469 -6.32 13.45 8.78
CA GLN A 469 -5.14 12.82 9.33
C GLN A 469 -5.38 12.52 10.81
N VAL A 470 -5.21 11.26 11.20
CA VAL A 470 -5.45 10.77 12.57
C VAL A 470 -4.13 10.32 13.20
N TYR A 471 -3.86 10.71 14.45
CA TYR A 471 -2.67 10.29 15.18
C TYR A 471 -3.02 9.82 16.59
N ASN A 472 -2.43 8.69 16.99
CA ASN A 472 -2.30 8.33 18.40
C ASN A 472 -1.05 8.97 19.03
N LYS A 473 -1.24 9.65 20.18
CA LYS A 473 -0.23 10.40 20.94
C LYS A 473 0.97 9.56 21.41
N TYR A 474 0.73 8.30 21.77
CA TYR A 474 1.80 7.42 22.28
C TYR A 474 2.43 6.56 21.18
N LYS A 475 1.66 6.23 20.14
CA LYS A 475 2.15 5.41 19.03
C LYS A 475 3.01 6.21 18.06
N HIS A 476 2.68 7.49 17.82
CA HIS A 476 3.31 8.29 16.79
C HIS A 476 4.05 9.50 17.37
N SER A 477 5.33 9.62 17.02
CA SER A 477 6.14 10.78 17.41
C SER A 477 5.67 12.10 16.81
N ASP A 478 4.90 12.03 15.73
CA ASP A 478 4.50 13.16 14.89
C ASP A 478 3.23 13.83 15.36
N HIS A 479 2.57 13.28 16.39
CA HIS A 479 1.43 13.94 17.03
C HIS A 479 1.79 15.37 17.48
N VAL A 480 3.07 15.66 17.75
CA VAL A 480 3.55 17.02 18.08
C VAL A 480 3.35 18.06 16.98
N LEU A 481 3.10 17.65 15.74
CA LEU A 481 2.78 18.52 14.61
C LEU A 481 1.35 19.07 14.67
N PHE A 482 0.52 18.48 15.53
CA PHE A 482 -0.91 18.75 15.64
C PHE A 482 -1.23 19.41 16.99
N PRO A 483 -2.37 20.13 17.09
CA PRO A 483 -2.78 20.75 18.34
C PRO A 483 -2.86 19.73 19.47
N LEU A 484 -2.51 20.17 20.68
CA LEU A 484 -2.61 19.33 21.87
C LEU A 484 -4.08 18.94 22.09
N CYS A 485 -4.31 17.63 22.21
CA CYS A 485 -5.59 17.04 22.55
C CYS A 485 -5.48 16.38 23.92
N GLU A 486 -6.56 16.40 24.70
CA GLU A 486 -6.66 15.63 25.94
C GLU A 486 -6.74 14.12 25.65
N ASP A 487 -7.42 13.76 24.56
CA ASP A 487 -7.59 12.38 24.13
C ASP A 487 -6.31 11.76 23.55
N ASP A 488 -6.21 10.44 23.68
CA ASP A 488 -5.07 9.65 23.19
C ASP A 488 -4.97 9.62 21.66
N ILE A 489 -6.08 9.89 20.97
CA ILE A 489 -6.19 9.94 19.53
C ILE A 489 -6.78 11.30 19.13
N SER A 490 -6.11 11.98 18.21
CA SER A 490 -6.56 13.24 17.64
C SER A 490 -6.65 13.14 16.12
N GLY A 491 -7.53 13.96 15.53
CA GLY A 491 -7.73 14.05 14.09
C GLY A 491 -7.75 15.50 13.64
N SER A 492 -7.15 15.79 12.50
CA SER A 492 -7.21 17.11 11.87
C SER A 492 -7.22 16.98 10.37
N TYR A 493 -8.02 17.82 9.72
CA TYR A 493 -7.99 17.92 8.26
C TYR A 493 -6.70 18.61 7.83
N VAL A 494 -6.01 18.03 6.85
CA VAL A 494 -4.72 18.54 6.35
C VAL A 494 -4.74 18.69 4.84
N ASP A 495 -3.91 19.61 4.37
CA ASP A 495 -3.67 19.80 2.94
C ASP A 495 -2.92 18.60 2.32
N GLY A 496 -3.25 18.26 1.07
CA GLY A 496 -2.66 17.14 0.34
C GLY A 496 -1.13 17.19 0.21
N SER A 497 -0.53 18.39 0.23
CA SER A 497 0.94 18.57 0.19
C SER A 497 1.66 17.95 1.39
N PHE A 498 0.96 17.71 2.50
CA PHE A 498 1.49 17.02 3.69
C PHE A 498 1.99 15.60 3.38
N TYR A 499 1.49 14.98 2.31
CA TYR A 499 1.82 13.62 1.89
C TYR A 499 2.90 13.54 0.80
N SER A 500 3.54 14.67 0.47
CA SER A 500 4.54 14.75 -0.61
C SER A 500 5.84 13.97 -0.35
N GLU A 501 6.10 13.59 0.91
CA GLU A 501 7.28 12.82 1.32
C GLU A 501 6.88 11.50 1.99
N ILE A 502 7.60 10.43 1.64
CA ILE A 502 7.56 9.16 2.36
C ILE A 502 8.17 9.35 3.75
N ILE A 503 7.46 8.88 4.77
CA ILE A 503 7.95 8.83 6.13
C ILE A 503 8.51 7.44 6.40
N LEU A 504 9.79 7.36 6.75
CA LEU A 504 10.41 6.12 7.20
C LEU A 504 10.28 6.04 8.73
N ASP A 505 9.30 5.28 9.20
CA ASP A 505 9.03 5.07 10.61
C ASP A 505 8.78 3.58 10.91
N LYS A 506 8.97 3.16 12.17
CA LYS A 506 8.75 1.78 12.59
C LYS A 506 7.28 1.35 12.45
N THR A 507 6.34 2.31 12.48
CA THR A 507 4.90 2.01 12.41
C THR A 507 4.33 2.10 11.01
N CYS A 508 5.07 2.59 10.01
CA CYS A 508 4.49 3.01 8.73
C CYS A 508 3.75 1.91 7.95
N PHE A 509 4.14 0.64 8.11
CA PHE A 509 3.43 -0.51 7.53
C PHE A 509 2.30 -1.03 8.43
N LEU A 510 2.48 -0.97 9.75
CA LEU A 510 1.48 -1.45 10.71
C LEU A 510 0.28 -0.51 10.80
N ASP A 511 0.51 0.79 10.60
CA ASP A 511 -0.54 1.82 10.55
C ASP A 511 -1.48 1.63 9.35
N HIS A 512 -1.06 0.90 8.32
CA HIS A 512 -1.86 0.59 7.14
C HIS A 512 -2.90 -0.52 7.36
N LEU A 513 -2.82 -1.27 8.47
CA LEU A 513 -3.71 -2.41 8.67
C LEU A 513 -5.17 -1.93 8.82
N PRO A 514 -6.16 -2.53 8.11
CA PRO A 514 -7.53 -2.03 8.14
C PRO A 514 -8.14 -1.97 9.54
N GLN A 515 -7.80 -2.93 10.42
CA GLN A 515 -8.19 -2.91 11.83
C GLN A 515 -7.77 -1.63 12.56
N THR A 516 -6.56 -1.15 12.27
CA THR A 516 -6.02 0.05 12.93
C THR A 516 -6.86 1.27 12.56
N TYR A 517 -7.41 1.32 11.35
CA TYR A 517 -8.32 2.39 10.93
C TYR A 517 -9.64 2.38 11.69
N GLU A 518 -10.25 1.21 11.91
CA GLU A 518 -11.49 1.13 12.69
C GLU A 518 -11.27 1.47 14.16
N GLU A 519 -10.26 0.88 14.80
CA GLU A 519 -9.94 1.18 16.20
C GLU A 519 -9.67 2.68 16.39
N SER A 520 -8.85 3.27 15.51
CA SER A 520 -8.48 4.68 15.63
C SER A 520 -9.64 5.62 15.37
N ILE A 521 -10.44 5.40 14.32
CA ILE A 521 -11.54 6.29 13.98
C ILE A 521 -12.72 6.16 14.95
N LEU A 522 -12.93 4.96 15.51
CA LEU A 522 -13.95 4.75 16.54
C LEU A 522 -13.57 5.40 17.86
N ALA A 523 -12.28 5.37 18.24
CA ALA A 523 -11.78 6.01 19.44
C ALA A 523 -11.55 7.53 19.29
N MET A 524 -11.44 8.04 18.06
CA MET A 524 -11.25 9.46 17.82
C MET A 524 -12.50 10.28 18.25
N PRO A 525 -12.31 11.34 19.05
CA PRO A 525 -13.38 12.29 19.37
C PRO A 525 -13.72 13.11 18.11
N ILE A 526 -15.00 13.22 17.79
CA ILE A 526 -15.46 14.16 16.78
C ILE A 526 -15.87 15.40 17.54
N GLN A 527 -14.98 16.40 17.60
CA GLN A 527 -15.30 17.67 18.26
C GLN A 527 -16.53 18.28 17.59
N ALA A 528 -17.59 18.49 18.39
CA ALA A 528 -18.74 19.26 17.95
C ALA A 528 -18.33 20.72 17.87
N TYR A 529 -18.82 21.45 16.87
CA TYR A 529 -18.70 22.91 16.81
C TYR A 529 -19.14 23.50 18.16
N HIS A 530 -18.20 24.07 18.92
CA HIS A 530 -18.53 25.18 19.80
C HIS A 530 -18.57 26.42 18.90
N HIS A 531 -19.79 26.84 18.55
CA HIS A 531 -20.01 28.20 18.10
C HIS A 531 -19.72 29.12 19.28
N ASP A 532 -18.60 29.83 19.24
CA ASP A 532 -18.45 31.09 19.96
C ASP A 532 -18.90 32.24 19.05
#